data_AF-A0A7Z8QJX9-F1
#
_entry.id   AF-A0A7Z8QJX9-F1
#
_cell.length_a   1.000
_cell.length_b   1.000
_cell.length_c   1.000
_cell.angle_alpha   90.00
_cell.angle_beta   90.00
_cell.angle_gamma   90.00
#
_symmetry.space_group_name_H-M   'P 1'
#
loop_
_entity.id
_entity.type
_entity.pdbx_description
1 polymer ?
#
loop_
_entity_poly.entity_id
_entity_poly.type
_entity_poly.pdbx_seq_one_letter_code
_entity_poly.pdbx_strand_id
1 'polypeptide(L)'
;MMINGVSVEYEKDGEKRGDKVKLIDFNNINNNQFLAVNQCTVKGIKQPRRPDIIIFINGLPLFVIELKNPADEKAGIWAAFDQIQTYKEE
;
A
#
# COMPACT_ATOMS: atom_id res chain seq x y z
N MET A 1 -5.68 -12.93 4.05
CA MET A 1 -5.34 -13.52 2.73
C MET A 1 -3.91 -13.18 2.30
N MET A 2 -3.45 -11.91 2.31
CA MET A 2 -2.07 -11.55 1.89
C MET A 2 -0.93 -11.98 2.84
N ILE A 3 -1.17 -11.97 4.16
CA ILE A 3 -0.15 -12.34 5.17
C ILE A 3 0.30 -13.81 5.10
N ASN A 4 -0.55 -14.71 4.60
CA ASN A 4 -0.24 -16.14 4.52
C ASN A 4 0.43 -16.54 3.19
N GLY A 5 0.75 -15.55 2.35
CA GLY A 5 1.25 -15.75 1.00
C GLY A 5 0.15 -16.03 -0.03
N VAL A 6 0.51 -15.89 -1.29
CA VAL A 6 -0.34 -16.17 -2.45
C VAL A 6 0.04 -17.53 -3.00
N SER A 7 -0.94 -18.40 -3.19
CA SER A 7 -0.73 -19.69 -3.83
C SER A 7 -0.33 -19.48 -5.29
N VAL A 8 0.74 -20.13 -5.72
CA VAL A 8 1.22 -20.12 -7.09
C VAL A 8 1.47 -21.55 -7.54
N GLU A 9 1.37 -21.78 -8.84
CA GLU A 9 1.86 -23.00 -9.49
C GLU A 9 3.02 -22.64 -10.40
N TYR A 10 4.08 -23.42 -10.35
CA TYR A 10 5.21 -23.29 -11.26
C TYR A 10 5.76 -24.65 -11.64
N GLU A 11 6.47 -24.70 -12.77
CA GLU A 11 7.15 -25.91 -13.23
C GLU A 11 8.58 -25.92 -12.71
N LYS A 12 9.00 -27.05 -12.16
CA LYS A 12 10.39 -27.30 -11.78
C LYS A 12 10.73 -28.74 -12.11
N ASP A 13 11.82 -28.93 -12.86
CA ASP A 13 12.30 -30.24 -13.29
C ASP A 13 11.25 -31.07 -14.06
N GLY A 14 10.37 -30.41 -14.81
CA GLY A 14 9.30 -31.05 -15.61
C GLY A 14 8.03 -31.41 -14.82
N GLU A 15 7.96 -31.09 -13.52
CA GLU A 15 6.77 -31.31 -12.69
C GLU A 15 6.10 -30.00 -12.30
N LYS A 16 4.76 -29.98 -12.33
CA LYS A 16 3.99 -28.88 -11.75
C LYS A 16 3.98 -28.97 -10.23
N ARG A 17 4.36 -27.88 -9.56
CA ARG A 17 4.38 -27.78 -8.10
C ARG A 17 3.56 -26.57 -7.65
N GLY A 18 2.79 -26.77 -6.60
CA GLY A 18 2.11 -25.69 -5.88
C GLY A 18 2.97 -25.18 -4.72
N ASP A 19 3.04 -23.87 -4.55
CA ASP A 19 3.77 -23.23 -3.46
C ASP A 19 3.07 -21.94 -3.00
N LYS A 20 3.53 -21.33 -1.91
CA LYS A 20 3.04 -20.05 -1.41
C LYS A 20 4.15 -19.01 -1.42
N VAL A 21 3.99 -18.01 -2.27
CA VAL A 21 4.88 -16.86 -2.30
C VAL A 21 4.45 -15.87 -1.22
N LYS A 22 5.38 -15.53 -0.31
CA LYS A 22 5.17 -14.45 0.66
C LYS A 22 5.44 -13.12 -0.03
N LEU A 23 4.45 -12.23 0.00
CA LEU A 23 4.56 -10.89 -0.60
C LEU A 23 5.39 -9.93 0.25
N ILE A 24 5.45 -10.16 1.56
CA ILE A 24 6.21 -9.36 2.52
C ILE A 24 6.90 -10.32 3.49
N ASP A 25 8.20 -10.14 3.68
CA ASP A 25 8.99 -10.88 4.66
C ASP A 25 8.98 -10.13 5.99
N PHE A 26 8.12 -10.59 6.91
CA PHE A 26 8.03 -10.03 8.26
C PHE A 26 9.14 -10.53 9.21
N ASN A 27 9.83 -11.61 8.84
CA ASN A 27 10.88 -12.19 9.68
C ASN A 27 12.22 -11.49 9.45
N ASN A 28 12.47 -11.06 8.21
CA ASN A 28 13.65 -10.27 7.86
C ASN A 28 13.26 -9.06 6.99
N ILE A 29 13.13 -7.90 7.65
CA ILE A 29 12.68 -6.65 7.01
C ILE A 29 13.58 -6.25 5.84
N ASN A 30 14.88 -6.53 5.91
CA ASN A 30 15.85 -6.15 4.89
C ASN A 30 15.67 -6.90 3.56
N ASN A 31 14.89 -7.99 3.54
CA ASN A 31 14.53 -8.70 2.32
C ASN A 31 13.43 -7.98 1.51
N ASN A 32 12.83 -6.93 2.06
CA ASN A 32 11.80 -6.17 1.37
C ASN A 32 12.38 -4.90 0.74
N GLN A 33 11.89 -4.57 -0.45
CA GLN A 33 12.13 -3.27 -1.07
C GLN A 33 11.06 -2.28 -0.63
N PHE A 34 11.48 -1.16 -0.05
CA PHE A 34 10.61 -0.06 0.34
C PHE A 34 10.79 1.11 -0.62
N LEU A 35 9.67 1.69 -1.06
CA LEU A 35 9.68 2.88 -1.91
C LEU A 35 8.62 3.87 -1.43
N ALA A 36 9.04 5.08 -1.11
CA ALA A 36 8.14 6.20 -0.82
C ALA A 36 8.08 7.12 -2.04
N VAL A 37 6.89 7.35 -2.56
CA VAL A 37 6.67 8.21 -3.73
C VAL A 37 5.85 9.42 -3.32
N ASN A 38 6.41 10.61 -3.54
CA ASN A 38 5.72 11.88 -3.28
C ASN A 38 4.76 12.22 -4.42
N GLN A 39 3.55 12.68 -4.07
CA GLN A 39 2.58 13.26 -5.00
C GLN A 39 2.29 12.42 -6.26
N CYS A 40 2.21 11.10 -6.06
CA CYS A 40 1.93 10.13 -7.11
C CYS A 40 0.44 10.18 -7.49
N THR A 41 0.13 10.55 -8.74
CA THR A 41 -1.26 10.56 -9.21
C THR A 41 -1.73 9.14 -9.51
N VAL A 42 -2.79 8.70 -8.83
CA VAL A 42 -3.44 7.39 -9.02
C VAL A 42 -4.83 7.57 -9.62
N LYS A 43 -5.28 6.56 -10.37
CA LYS A 43 -6.64 6.55 -10.94
C LYS A 43 -7.64 6.17 -9.84
N GLY A 44 -8.54 7.09 -9.46
CA GLY A 44 -9.66 6.80 -8.56
C GLY A 44 -10.92 6.34 -9.32
N ILE A 45 -11.95 5.91 -8.60
CA ILE A 45 -13.21 5.42 -9.20
C ILE A 45 -13.98 6.55 -9.88
N LYS A 46 -14.02 7.73 -9.25
CA LYS A 46 -14.70 8.93 -9.81
C LYS A 46 -13.74 9.91 -10.51
N GLN A 47 -12.55 10.14 -9.94
CA GLN A 47 -11.57 11.11 -10.46
C GLN A 47 -10.14 10.73 -10.05
N PRO A 48 -9.10 11.19 -10.79
CA PRO A 48 -7.72 11.01 -10.38
C PRO A 48 -7.44 11.59 -8.99
N ARG A 49 -6.59 10.93 -8.21
CA ARG A 49 -6.20 11.32 -6.86
C ARG A 49 -4.70 11.52 -6.77
N ARG A 50 -4.25 12.47 -5.97
CA ARG A 50 -2.83 12.79 -5.80
C ARG A 50 -2.52 12.92 -4.31
N PRO A 51 -2.39 11.80 -3.58
CA PRO A 51 -1.99 11.82 -2.18
C PRO A 51 -0.59 12.38 -2.00
N ASP A 52 -0.29 12.90 -0.81
CA ASP A 52 1.02 13.48 -0.52
C ASP A 52 2.14 12.44 -0.62
N ILE A 53 1.94 11.24 -0.06
CA ILE A 53 2.92 10.14 -0.13
C ILE A 53 2.20 8.80 -0.27
N ILE A 54 2.71 7.95 -1.17
CA ILE A 54 2.34 6.52 -1.24
C ILE A 54 3.57 5.67 -0.90
N ILE A 55 3.38 4.69 -0.01
CA ILE A 55 4.42 3.71 0.34
C ILE A 55 4.14 2.39 -0.36
N PHE A 56 5.16 1.92 -1.08
CA PHE A 56 5.19 0.62 -1.71
C PHE A 56 6.12 -0.33 -0.95
N ILE A 57 5.69 -1.57 -0.81
CA ILE A 57 6.51 -2.69 -0.33
C ILE A 57 6.53 -3.74 -1.43
N ASN A 58 7.72 -4.09 -1.94
CA ASN A 58 7.89 -5.04 -3.04
C ASN A 58 7.01 -4.71 -4.27
N GLY A 59 6.82 -3.41 -4.54
CA GLY A 59 5.99 -2.92 -5.65
C GLY A 59 4.48 -2.85 -5.38
N LEU A 60 4.01 -3.28 -4.20
CA LEU A 60 2.59 -3.19 -3.81
C LEU A 60 2.30 -1.86 -3.10
N PRO A 61 1.33 -1.05 -3.53
CA PRO A 61 0.93 0.17 -2.84
C PRO A 61 0.12 -0.18 -1.59
N LEU A 62 0.70 -0.02 -0.39
CA LEU A 62 0.07 -0.50 0.85
C LEU A 62 -0.36 0.63 1.79
N PHE A 63 0.31 1.78 1.74
CA PHE A 63 0.00 2.89 2.63
C PHE A 63 -0.11 4.20 1.85
N VAL A 64 -1.09 5.01 2.25
CA VAL A 64 -1.27 6.40 1.83
C VAL A 64 -1.05 7.26 3.06
N ILE A 65 -0.20 8.27 2.95
CA ILE A 65 0.08 9.24 4.00
C ILE A 65 -0.29 10.62 3.46
N GLU A 66 -1.11 11.33 4.21
CA GLU A 66 -1.47 12.72 3.94
C GLU A 66 -0.88 13.62 5.01
N LEU A 67 -0.28 14.72 4.59
CA LEU A 67 0.34 15.69 5.48
C LEU A 67 -0.65 16.84 5.74
N LYS A 68 -0.64 17.34 6.98
CA LYS A 68 -1.40 18.52 7.37
C LYS A 68 -0.48 19.55 7.99
N ASN A 69 -0.80 20.82 7.76
CA ASN A 69 -0.06 21.93 8.35
C ASN A 69 -0.28 21.93 9.87
N PRO A 70 0.78 21.82 10.69
CA PRO A 70 0.66 21.80 12.15
C PRO A 70 0.20 23.13 12.75
N ALA A 71 0.25 24.24 11.99
CA ALA A 71 -0.19 25.57 12.45
C ALA A 71 -1.69 25.83 12.26
N ASP A 72 -2.45 24.86 11.73
CA ASP A 72 -3.89 25.01 11.52
C ASP A 72 -4.64 24.57 12.79
N GLU A 73 -5.09 25.53 13.61
CA GLU A 73 -5.87 25.28 14.84
C GLU A 73 -7.20 24.54 14.60
N LYS A 74 -7.69 24.50 13.34
CA LYS A 74 -8.90 23.76 12.95
C LYS A 74 -8.62 22.34 12.44
N ALA A 75 -7.36 21.95 12.31
CA ALA A 75 -6.97 20.60 11.90
C ALA A 75 -7.11 19.60 13.06
N GLY A 76 -8.35 19.31 13.45
CA GLY A 76 -8.67 18.26 14.42
C GLY A 76 -8.42 16.87 13.85
N ILE A 77 -8.08 15.90 14.71
CA ILE A 77 -7.92 14.47 14.37
C ILE A 77 -9.14 13.94 13.59
N TRP A 78 -10.34 14.43 13.92
CA TRP A 78 -11.59 14.05 13.27
C TRP A 78 -11.68 14.51 11.80
N ALA A 79 -11.23 15.73 11.48
CA ALA A 79 -11.20 16.21 10.10
C ALA A 79 -10.21 15.41 9.23
N ALA A 80 -9.07 15.01 9.81
CA ALA A 80 -8.11 14.13 9.14
C ALA A 80 -8.67 12.72 8.94
N PHE A 81 -9.42 12.20 9.92
CA PHE A 81 -10.09 10.91 9.83
C PHE A 81 -11.17 10.88 8.74
N ASP A 82 -12.03 11.89 8.67
CA ASP A 82 -13.10 11.99 7.66
C ASP A 82 -12.53 12.07 6.23
N GLN A 83 -11.40 12.75 6.08
CA GLN A 83 -10.69 12.80 4.80
C GLN A 83 -10.17 11.42 4.37
N ILE A 84 -9.71 10.59 5.33
CA ILE A 84 -9.32 9.20 5.06
C ILE A 84 -10.53 8.32 4.75
N GLN A 85 -11.68 8.53 5.41
CA GLN A 85 -12.90 7.80 5.06
C GLN A 85 -13.37 8.09 3.63
N THR A 86 -13.24 9.35 3.19
CA THR A 86 -13.54 9.73 1.80
C THR A 86 -12.69 8.93 0.79
N TYR A 87 -11.46 8.54 1.15
CA TYR A 87 -10.62 7.68 0.30
C TYR A 87 -11.04 6.20 0.28
N LYS A 88 -11.82 5.74 1.25
CA LYS A 88 -12.30 4.35 1.30
C LYS A 88 -13.61 4.16 0.54
N GLU A 89 -14.43 5.19 0.47
CA GLU A 89 -15.77 5.13 -0.13
C GLU A 89 -15.80 5.47 -1.64
N GLU A 90 -14.67 5.92 -2.20
CA GLU A 90 -14.51 6.30 -3.62
C GLU A 90 -13.24 5.72 -4.27
#